data_AF-A0A4Q1B126-F1
#
_entry.id   AF-A0A4Q1B126-F1
#
_cell.length_a   1.000
_cell.length_b   1.000
_cell.length_c   1.000
_cell.angle_alpha   90.00
_cell.angle_beta   90.00
_cell.angle_gamma   90.00
#
_symmetry.space_group_name_H-M   'P 1'
#
loop_
_entity.id
_entity.type
_entity.pdbx_description
1 polymer ?
#
loop_
_entity_poly.entity_id
_entity_poly.type
_entity_poly.pdbx_seq_one_letter_code
_entity_poly.pdbx_strand_id
1 'polypeptide(L)'
;MNVFEMRDALIASLDLNVVRYQYDRKEETLRVERLDNQKGLTIKLSPVVAKYKNNPKIVDEVAYYIEASIRAMKAQSVAGIDQKKIMPVIRSTSFKKEAEGKALVITEHTAETNIYYAVDLGDTYRLIDESMLSELKLSKEDIHTIALFNVLRLDMSYKTDTVSGNTFYFFNKNDGYDASKILNKKLLQEFKSQITGEMMVCVPHGDLLLIADIQNETGYDVLAQMMMQFFANGLIPITSLSFQYENDQLTPVFILGKNNAKRDKAAIERIEANRKRFEAEKQNKNQ
;
A
#
# COMPACT_ATOMS: atom_id res chain seq x y z
N MET A 1 5.56 -0.28 -23.79
CA MET A 1 6.87 -0.20 -23.13
C MET A 1 7.16 -1.53 -22.44
N ASN A 2 8.31 -2.14 -22.71
CA ASN A 2 8.78 -3.36 -22.04
C ASN A 2 9.59 -3.02 -20.76
N VAL A 3 10.06 -4.03 -20.02
CA VAL A 3 10.79 -3.85 -18.75
C VAL A 3 12.10 -3.05 -18.94
N PHE A 4 12.82 -3.27 -20.03
CA PHE A 4 14.08 -2.57 -20.32
C PHE A 4 13.84 -1.11 -20.69
N GLU A 5 12.83 -0.84 -21.52
CA GLU A 5 12.43 0.53 -21.87
C GLU A 5 11.93 1.29 -20.63
N MET A 6 11.19 0.61 -19.74
CA MET A 6 10.75 1.20 -18.45
C MET A 6 11.93 1.53 -17.55
N ARG A 7 12.89 0.62 -17.43
CA ARG A 7 14.14 0.86 -16.71
C ARG A 7 14.84 2.11 -17.25
N ASP A 8 15.00 2.20 -18.56
CA ASP A 8 15.73 3.29 -19.21
C ASP A 8 15.02 4.63 -19.05
N ALA A 9 13.68 4.64 -19.17
CA ALA A 9 12.87 5.83 -18.94
C ALA A 9 12.97 6.34 -17.49
N LEU A 10 12.93 5.42 -16.51
CA LEU A 10 13.12 5.78 -15.10
C LEU A 10 14.53 6.30 -14.84
N ILE A 11 15.58 5.63 -15.35
CA ILE A 11 16.98 6.06 -15.18
C ILE A 11 17.21 7.45 -15.79
N ALA A 12 16.64 7.72 -16.97
CA ALA A 12 16.76 9.02 -17.63
C ALA A 12 16.17 10.18 -16.81
N SER A 13 15.25 9.86 -15.88
CA SER A 13 14.63 10.84 -14.98
C SER A 13 15.42 11.04 -13.68
N LEU A 14 16.50 10.29 -13.43
CA LEU A 14 17.27 10.37 -12.18
C LEU A 14 18.46 11.33 -12.30
N ASP A 15 18.72 12.10 -11.24
CA ASP A 15 19.98 12.84 -11.09
C ASP A 15 21.13 11.92 -10.67
N LEU A 16 21.86 11.41 -11.65
CA LEU A 16 23.00 10.50 -11.45
C LEU A 16 24.20 11.15 -10.71
N ASN A 17 24.19 12.46 -10.47
CA ASN A 17 25.18 13.10 -9.60
C ASN A 17 24.89 12.89 -8.12
N VAL A 18 23.65 12.48 -7.78
CA VAL A 18 23.20 12.27 -6.40
C VAL A 18 22.98 10.78 -6.11
N VAL A 19 22.61 9.99 -7.12
CA VAL A 19 22.28 8.57 -6.98
C VAL A 19 23.10 7.66 -7.88
N ARG A 20 23.28 6.42 -7.44
CA ARG A 20 23.62 5.26 -8.28
C ARG A 20 22.43 4.33 -8.39
N TYR A 21 22.42 3.49 -9.41
CA TYR A 21 21.39 2.48 -9.61
C TYR A 21 22.00 1.10 -9.88
N GLN A 22 21.23 0.06 -9.57
CA GLN A 22 21.53 -1.32 -9.89
C GLN A 22 20.27 -2.01 -10.39
N TYR A 23 20.36 -2.67 -11.53
CA TYR A 23 19.25 -3.42 -12.10
C TYR A 23 19.49 -4.93 -11.95
N ASP A 24 18.56 -5.61 -11.27
CA ASP A 24 18.52 -7.07 -11.22
C ASP A 24 17.61 -7.59 -12.34
N ARG A 25 18.23 -8.25 -13.33
CA ARG A 25 17.51 -8.81 -14.48
C ARG A 25 16.62 -10.00 -14.11
N LYS A 26 17.00 -10.80 -13.11
CA LYS A 26 16.28 -12.01 -12.72
C LYS A 26 15.02 -11.64 -11.95
N GLU A 27 15.14 -10.71 -11.01
CA GLU A 27 14.02 -10.25 -10.17
C GLU A 27 13.25 -9.08 -10.79
N GLU A 28 13.69 -8.58 -11.95
CA GLU A 28 13.16 -7.41 -12.64
C GLU A 28 13.04 -6.18 -11.73
N THR A 29 14.08 -5.93 -10.92
CA THR A 29 14.08 -4.83 -9.96
C THR A 29 15.11 -3.76 -10.26
N LEU A 30 14.74 -2.50 -10.03
CA LEU A 30 15.62 -1.34 -10.08
C LEU A 30 15.86 -0.84 -8.66
N ARG A 31 17.10 -1.02 -8.17
CA ARG A 31 17.61 -0.38 -6.96
C ARG A 31 18.13 1.01 -7.33
N VAL A 32 17.69 2.03 -6.60
CA VAL A 32 18.22 3.39 -6.69
C VAL A 32 18.64 3.82 -5.29
N GLU A 33 19.88 4.29 -5.15
CA GLU A 33 20.43 4.70 -3.86
C GLU A 33 21.38 5.88 -3.97
N ARG A 34 21.48 6.65 -2.91
CA ARG A 34 22.32 7.84 -2.83
C ARG A 34 23.80 7.49 -2.84
N LEU A 35 24.60 8.34 -3.47
CA LEU A 35 26.07 8.20 -3.47
C LEU A 35 26.70 8.51 -2.11
N ASP A 36 26.13 9.47 -1.37
CA ASP A 36 26.73 9.99 -0.12
C ASP A 36 26.61 9.04 1.07
N ASN A 37 25.50 8.30 1.16
CA ASN A 37 25.19 7.47 2.32
C ASN A 37 24.65 6.07 1.97
N GLN A 38 24.61 5.72 0.67
CA GLN A 38 24.19 4.41 0.15
C GLN A 38 22.73 4.04 0.49
N LYS A 39 21.94 5.02 0.94
CA LYS A 39 20.53 4.82 1.28
C LYS A 39 19.66 4.86 0.04
N GLY A 40 18.69 3.96 -0.07
CA GLY A 40 17.90 3.84 -1.27
C GLY A 40 16.71 2.87 -1.21
N LEU A 41 15.99 2.80 -2.31
CA LEU A 41 14.83 1.93 -2.49
C LEU A 41 15.00 0.97 -3.68
N THR A 42 14.23 -0.10 -3.65
CA THR A 42 14.16 -1.10 -4.73
C THR A 42 12.74 -1.14 -5.27
N ILE A 43 12.59 -1.05 -6.58
CA ILE A 43 11.30 -1.05 -7.27
C ILE A 43 11.22 -2.27 -8.17
N LYS A 44 10.12 -3.03 -8.09
CA LYS A 44 9.79 -4.05 -9.10
C LYS A 44 9.25 -3.36 -10.35
N LEU A 45 9.85 -3.64 -11.51
CA LEU A 45 9.48 -2.97 -12.77
C LEU A 45 8.24 -3.57 -13.42
N SER A 46 7.97 -4.86 -13.25
CA SER A 46 6.83 -5.54 -13.88
C SER A 46 5.48 -4.90 -13.55
N PRO A 47 5.17 -4.53 -12.29
CA PRO A 47 3.95 -3.79 -11.94
C PRO A 47 3.85 -2.41 -12.62
N VAL A 48 4.98 -1.70 -12.76
CA VAL A 48 5.01 -0.38 -13.41
C VAL A 48 4.72 -0.53 -14.91
N VAL A 49 5.31 -1.53 -15.55
CA VAL A 49 5.04 -1.88 -16.96
C VAL A 49 3.58 -2.26 -17.18
N ALA A 50 3.00 -3.04 -16.28
CA ALA A 50 1.58 -3.43 -16.36
C ALA A 50 0.67 -2.20 -16.31
N LYS A 51 0.98 -1.23 -15.43
CA LYS A 51 0.24 0.04 -15.29
C LYS A 51 0.41 0.98 -16.49
N TYR A 52 1.58 1.00 -17.12
CA TYR A 52 1.89 1.88 -18.25
C TYR A 52 0.91 1.75 -19.41
N LYS A 53 0.40 0.52 -19.66
CA LYS A 53 -0.57 0.25 -20.73
C LYS A 53 -1.82 1.13 -20.64
N ASN A 54 -2.25 1.46 -19.43
CA ASN A 54 -3.48 2.23 -19.17
C ASN A 54 -3.21 3.64 -18.64
N ASN A 55 -1.99 3.91 -18.14
CA ASN A 55 -1.57 5.22 -17.66
C ASN A 55 -0.14 5.52 -18.12
N PRO A 56 0.07 6.17 -19.28
CA PRO A 56 1.42 6.52 -19.73
C PRO A 56 2.19 7.44 -18.77
N LYS A 57 1.49 8.23 -17.93
CA LYS A 57 2.09 9.11 -16.90
C LYS A 57 2.69 8.38 -15.71
N ILE A 58 2.50 7.06 -15.62
CA ILE A 58 3.04 6.25 -14.50
C ILE A 58 4.56 6.35 -14.39
N VAL A 59 5.26 6.62 -15.51
CA VAL A 59 6.72 6.79 -15.49
C VAL A 59 7.08 8.01 -14.66
N ASP A 60 6.41 9.13 -14.90
CA ASP A 60 6.63 10.38 -14.16
C ASP A 60 6.26 10.22 -12.69
N GLU A 61 5.13 9.55 -12.40
CA GLU A 61 4.69 9.26 -11.03
C GLU A 61 5.71 8.42 -10.26
N VAL A 62 6.26 7.38 -10.89
CA VAL A 62 7.26 6.51 -10.27
C VAL A 62 8.61 7.20 -10.15
N ALA A 63 9.03 7.98 -11.16
CA ALA A 63 10.24 8.79 -11.08
C ALA A 63 10.17 9.79 -9.92
N TYR A 64 9.05 10.50 -9.80
CA TYR A 64 8.79 11.40 -8.67
C TYR A 64 8.87 10.68 -7.33
N TYR A 65 8.25 9.50 -7.22
CA TYR A 65 8.33 8.69 -6.00
C TYR A 65 9.77 8.28 -5.65
N ILE A 66 10.59 7.92 -6.65
CA ILE A 66 12.02 7.62 -6.46
C ILE A 66 12.73 8.86 -5.91
N GLU A 67 12.61 10.00 -6.58
CA GLU A 67 13.30 11.23 -6.20
C GLU A 67 12.91 11.70 -4.79
N ALA A 68 11.61 11.70 -4.48
CA ALA A 68 11.10 12.05 -3.16
C ALA A 68 11.70 11.13 -2.10
N SER A 69 11.64 9.81 -2.32
CA SER A 69 12.20 8.80 -1.41
C SER A 69 13.72 8.98 -1.20
N ILE A 70 14.47 9.23 -2.28
CA ILE A 70 15.91 9.51 -2.23
C ILE A 70 16.22 10.80 -1.48
N ARG A 71 15.40 11.84 -1.62
CA ARG A 71 15.55 13.11 -0.89
C ARG A 71 15.32 12.90 0.60
N ALA A 72 14.29 12.16 0.98
CA ALA A 72 14.00 11.79 2.36
C ALA A 72 15.08 10.94 3.02
N MET A 73 15.79 10.15 2.23
CA MET A 73 16.91 9.32 2.69
C MET A 73 18.23 10.08 2.81
N LYS A 74 18.28 11.37 2.44
CA LYS A 74 19.39 12.24 2.86
C LYS A 74 19.41 12.24 4.39
N ALA A 75 20.59 12.09 4.99
CA ALA A 75 20.71 12.02 6.45
C ALA A 75 20.27 13.36 7.07
N GLN A 76 18.98 13.49 7.32
CA GLN A 76 18.40 14.55 8.12
C GLN A 76 18.26 13.99 9.54
N SER A 77 18.77 14.75 10.51
CA SER A 77 18.56 14.44 11.92
C SER A 77 17.06 14.32 12.17
N VAL A 78 16.66 13.25 12.86
CA VAL A 78 15.28 13.08 13.34
C VAL A 78 15.09 13.61 14.76
N ALA A 79 16.14 14.16 15.36
CA ALA A 79 16.06 14.85 16.64
C ALA A 79 15.09 16.04 16.55
N GLY A 80 14.11 16.07 17.46
CA GLY A 80 13.12 17.15 17.52
C GLY A 80 12.03 17.09 16.46
N ILE A 81 11.88 15.96 15.74
CA ILE A 81 10.74 15.76 14.85
C ILE A 81 9.44 15.76 15.65
N ASP A 82 8.43 16.44 15.10
CA ASP A 82 7.08 16.42 15.64
C ASP A 82 6.55 14.99 15.66
N GLN A 83 6.20 14.49 16.86
CA GLN A 83 5.64 13.16 17.06
C GLN A 83 4.40 12.91 16.20
N LYS A 84 3.69 13.97 15.77
CA LYS A 84 2.57 13.91 14.81
C LYS A 84 2.94 13.34 13.44
N LYS A 85 4.24 13.26 13.12
CA LYS A 85 4.78 12.70 11.88
C LYS A 85 5.16 11.23 12.01
N ILE A 86 5.04 10.63 13.20
CA ILE A 86 5.34 9.22 13.39
C ILE A 86 4.11 8.42 12.99
N MET A 87 4.19 7.72 11.85
CA MET A 87 3.08 6.99 11.24
C MET A 87 3.38 5.49 11.20
N PRO A 88 2.40 4.61 11.44
CA PRO A 88 2.57 3.20 11.22
C PRO A 88 2.39 2.90 9.73
N VAL A 89 3.06 1.85 9.26
CA VAL A 89 3.06 1.41 7.87
C VAL A 89 2.91 -0.10 7.86
N ILE A 90 1.83 -0.60 7.25
CA ILE A 90 1.59 -2.03 7.11
C ILE A 90 2.46 -2.60 5.98
N ARG A 91 3.09 -3.75 6.27
CA ARG A 91 3.89 -4.52 5.32
C ARG A 91 3.67 -6.01 5.50
N SER A 92 3.95 -6.76 4.44
CA SER A 92 4.07 -8.22 4.49
C SER A 92 5.07 -8.65 5.57
N THR A 93 4.82 -9.80 6.20
CA THR A 93 5.81 -10.46 7.08
C THR A 93 7.11 -10.82 6.36
N SER A 94 7.07 -10.95 5.03
CA SER A 94 8.26 -11.17 4.17
C SER A 94 9.03 -9.89 3.82
N PHE A 95 8.56 -8.72 4.22
CA PHE A 95 9.30 -7.47 4.01
C PHE A 95 10.60 -7.47 4.82
N LYS A 96 11.62 -6.76 4.32
CA LYS A 96 12.93 -6.65 4.97
C LYS A 96 12.79 -6.18 6.42
N LYS A 97 13.49 -6.86 7.34
CA LYS A 97 13.50 -6.51 8.77
C LYS A 97 14.62 -5.53 9.14
N GLU A 98 15.46 -5.20 8.17
CA GLU A 98 16.58 -4.29 8.32
C GLU A 98 16.67 -3.36 7.11
N ALA A 99 17.25 -2.19 7.35
CA ALA A 99 17.65 -1.26 6.31
C ALA A 99 19.09 -0.82 6.58
N GLU A 100 19.97 -0.97 5.59
CA GLU A 100 21.38 -0.56 5.68
C GLU A 100 22.11 -1.16 6.89
N GLY A 101 21.86 -2.44 7.17
CA GLY A 101 22.46 -3.16 8.30
C GLY A 101 21.93 -2.76 9.68
N LYS A 102 20.87 -1.94 9.74
CA LYS A 102 20.19 -1.58 10.99
C LYS A 102 18.81 -2.22 11.05
N ALA A 103 18.50 -2.84 12.19
CA ALA A 103 17.19 -3.41 12.44
C ALA A 103 16.11 -2.30 12.38
N LEU A 104 15.01 -2.60 11.71
CA LEU A 104 13.82 -1.76 11.68
C LEU A 104 12.99 -2.01 12.94
N VAL A 105 12.35 -0.96 13.45
CA VAL A 105 11.42 -1.07 14.58
C VAL A 105 10.11 -1.68 14.05
N ILE A 106 9.77 -2.86 14.54
CA ILE A 106 8.64 -3.68 14.02
C ILE A 106 7.79 -4.21 15.17
N THR A 107 6.47 -4.15 15.03
CA THR A 107 5.51 -4.87 15.89
C THR A 107 4.72 -5.87 15.05
N GLU A 108 4.51 -7.08 15.55
CA GLU A 108 3.68 -8.08 14.89
C GLU A 108 2.20 -7.62 14.84
N HIS A 109 1.49 -7.96 13.77
CA HIS A 109 0.09 -7.56 13.58
C HIS A 109 -0.82 -8.75 13.32
N THR A 110 -0.54 -9.48 12.24
CA THR A 110 -1.26 -10.71 11.86
C THR A 110 -0.24 -11.73 11.34
N ALA A 111 -0.66 -12.96 11.02
CA ALA A 111 0.25 -13.91 10.37
C ALA A 111 0.79 -13.42 9.01
N GLU A 112 0.02 -12.56 8.31
CA GLU A 112 0.38 -11.99 7.01
C GLU A 112 1.08 -10.63 7.08
N THR A 113 0.97 -9.88 8.19
CA THR A 113 1.39 -8.48 8.23
C THR A 113 2.11 -8.11 9.51
N ASN A 114 3.04 -7.15 9.37
CA ASN A 114 3.74 -6.49 10.45
C ASN A 114 3.51 -4.98 10.38
N ILE A 115 3.56 -4.33 11.54
CA ILE A 115 3.57 -2.87 11.68
C ILE A 115 5.01 -2.40 11.66
N TYR A 116 5.36 -1.61 10.67
CA TYR A 116 6.58 -0.81 10.64
C TYR A 116 6.23 0.61 11.06
N TYR A 117 7.23 1.37 11.48
CA TYR A 117 7.04 2.78 11.84
C TYR A 117 7.85 3.65 10.92
N ALA A 118 7.32 4.82 10.61
CA ALA A 118 7.93 5.76 9.71
C ALA A 118 7.83 7.18 10.24
N VAL A 119 8.84 7.98 9.92
CA VAL A 119 8.77 9.43 9.99
C VAL A 119 8.23 9.94 8.65
N ASP A 120 7.07 10.56 8.70
CA ASP A 120 6.43 11.27 7.59
C ASP A 120 7.22 12.54 7.23
N LEU A 121 7.54 12.68 5.96
CA LEU A 121 8.31 13.78 5.39
C LEU A 121 7.50 14.55 4.32
N GLY A 122 6.18 14.36 4.28
CA GLY A 122 5.26 14.96 3.32
C GLY A 122 5.02 14.02 2.15
N ASP A 123 5.80 14.16 1.07
CA ASP A 123 5.62 13.37 -0.15
C ASP A 123 6.13 11.92 -0.04
N THR A 124 6.75 11.58 1.10
CA THR A 124 7.41 10.31 1.33
C THR A 124 7.64 10.13 2.83
N TYR A 125 8.18 8.98 3.24
CA TYR A 125 8.55 8.72 4.62
C TYR A 125 9.82 7.89 4.71
N ARG A 126 10.45 7.95 5.89
CA ARG A 126 11.59 7.12 6.24
C ARG A 126 11.21 6.14 7.34
N LEU A 127 11.42 4.85 7.11
CA LEU A 127 11.20 3.83 8.14
C LEU A 127 12.16 4.03 9.32
N ILE A 128 11.65 3.86 10.54
CA ILE A 128 12.38 4.03 11.79
C ILE A 128 13.20 2.77 12.04
N ASP A 129 14.52 2.95 12.13
CA ASP A 129 15.48 1.95 12.58
C ASP A 129 15.89 2.19 14.04
N GLU A 130 16.55 1.21 14.68
CA GLU A 130 17.00 1.30 16.08
C GLU A 130 17.89 2.52 16.38
N SER A 131 18.65 3.01 15.38
CA SER A 131 19.46 4.21 15.57
C SER A 131 18.61 5.48 15.57
N MET A 132 17.57 5.53 14.75
CA MET A 132 16.59 6.62 14.77
C MET A 132 15.78 6.62 16.06
N LEU A 133 15.42 5.43 16.58
CA LEU A 133 14.75 5.30 17.87
C LEU A 133 15.57 5.93 19.00
N SER A 134 16.88 5.66 19.01
CA SER A 134 17.83 6.24 19.96
C SER A 134 17.93 7.76 19.83
N GLU A 135 17.91 8.30 18.61
CA GLU A 135 17.95 9.74 18.34
C GLU A 135 16.66 10.45 18.77
N LEU A 136 15.51 9.81 18.56
CA LEU A 136 14.20 10.30 19.00
C LEU A 136 14.03 10.27 20.52
N LYS A 137 14.87 9.50 21.24
CA LYS A 137 14.75 9.26 22.69
C LYS A 137 13.37 8.70 23.08
N LEU A 138 12.84 7.82 22.24
CA LEU A 138 11.56 7.14 22.46
C LEU A 138 11.80 5.65 22.59
N SER A 139 10.97 4.97 23.38
CA SER A 139 10.93 3.51 23.39
C SER A 139 10.13 2.98 22.18
N LYS A 140 10.24 1.68 21.93
CA LYS A 140 9.43 1.01 20.90
C LYS A 140 7.93 1.11 21.21
N GLU A 141 7.57 1.01 22.49
CA GLU A 141 6.21 1.14 23.00
C GLU A 141 5.67 2.57 22.80
N ASP A 142 6.51 3.58 22.99
CA ASP A 142 6.14 4.98 22.73
C ASP A 142 5.86 5.19 21.24
N ILE A 143 6.75 4.72 20.36
CA ILE A 143 6.57 4.79 18.90
C ILE A 143 5.26 4.11 18.49
N HIS A 144 4.99 2.92 19.02
CA HIS A 144 3.76 2.19 18.72
C HIS A 144 2.52 2.99 19.11
N THR A 145 2.50 3.53 20.33
CA THR A 145 1.37 4.30 20.87
C THR A 145 1.14 5.58 20.08
N ILE A 146 2.20 6.35 19.82
CA ILE A 146 2.14 7.59 19.03
C ILE A 146 1.63 7.30 17.62
N ALA A 147 2.17 6.27 16.97
CA ALA A 147 1.78 5.89 15.61
C ALA A 147 0.30 5.51 15.52
N LEU A 148 -0.21 4.71 16.45
CA LEU A 148 -1.63 4.36 16.49
C LEU A 148 -2.52 5.60 16.71
N PHE A 149 -2.10 6.55 17.55
CA PHE A 149 -2.85 7.79 17.76
C PHE A 149 -2.90 8.65 16.50
N ASN A 150 -1.80 8.68 15.72
CA ASN A 150 -1.75 9.44 14.48
C ASN A 150 -2.60 8.83 13.36
N VAL A 151 -2.78 7.50 13.32
CA VAL A 151 -3.71 6.87 12.37
C VAL A 151 -5.14 7.40 12.54
N LEU A 152 -5.57 7.65 13.78
CA LEU A 152 -6.92 8.16 14.07
C LEU A 152 -7.19 9.55 13.48
N ARG A 153 -6.13 10.27 13.09
CA ARG A 153 -6.21 11.62 12.51
C ARG A 153 -6.29 11.60 10.99
N LEU A 154 -6.09 10.44 10.36
CA LEU A 154 -6.20 10.30 8.92
C LEU A 154 -7.64 10.53 8.44
N ASP A 155 -7.76 10.97 7.19
CA ASP A 155 -9.05 11.07 6.51
C ASP A 155 -9.63 9.66 6.33
N MET A 156 -10.81 9.41 6.91
CA MET A 156 -11.50 8.12 6.86
C MET A 156 -12.58 8.07 5.77
N SER A 157 -12.53 8.97 4.79
CA SER A 157 -13.44 8.93 3.65
C SER A 157 -13.21 7.66 2.81
N TYR A 158 -14.31 7.08 2.36
CA TYR A 158 -14.33 5.90 1.53
C TYR A 158 -15.32 6.04 0.38
N LYS A 159 -15.14 5.20 -0.65
CA LYS A 159 -16.14 4.98 -1.70
C LYS A 159 -16.83 3.66 -1.48
N THR A 160 -18.08 3.57 -1.88
CA THR A 160 -18.87 2.34 -1.78
C THR A 160 -19.22 1.83 -3.17
N ASP A 161 -19.12 0.52 -3.36
CA ASP A 161 -19.63 -0.19 -4.53
C ASP A 161 -20.40 -1.44 -4.10
N THR A 162 -21.35 -1.87 -4.92
CA THR A 162 -22.18 -3.06 -4.67
C THR A 162 -22.13 -3.99 -5.86
N VAL A 163 -21.66 -5.21 -5.65
CA VAL A 163 -21.52 -6.24 -6.70
C VAL A 163 -22.21 -7.51 -6.25
N SER A 164 -23.18 -7.97 -7.05
CA SER A 164 -23.93 -9.20 -6.78
C SER A 164 -24.54 -9.27 -5.37
N GLY A 165 -25.00 -8.13 -4.85
CA GLY A 165 -25.60 -8.03 -3.51
C GLY A 165 -24.60 -7.98 -2.35
N ASN A 166 -23.30 -7.84 -2.62
CA ASN A 166 -22.25 -7.66 -1.60
C ASN A 166 -21.73 -6.23 -1.69
N THR A 167 -21.36 -5.63 -0.56
CA THR A 167 -20.96 -4.21 -0.50
C THR A 167 -19.48 -4.08 -0.19
N PHE A 168 -18.78 -3.21 -0.90
CA PHE A 168 -17.34 -2.99 -0.80
C PHE A 168 -17.06 -1.52 -0.52
N TYR A 169 -16.23 -1.26 0.48
CA TYR A 169 -15.86 0.06 0.97
C TYR A 169 -14.36 0.27 0.74
N PHE A 170 -14.01 1.24 -0.09
CA PHE A 170 -12.65 1.51 -0.55
C PHE A 170 -12.11 2.77 0.11
N PHE A 171 -11.10 2.60 0.96
CA PHE A 171 -10.30 3.67 1.53
C PHE A 171 -9.01 3.77 0.71
N ASN A 172 -9.00 4.70 -0.24
CA ASN A 172 -7.91 4.89 -1.18
C ASN A 172 -7.64 6.37 -1.43
N LYS A 173 -7.29 7.09 -0.37
CA LYS A 173 -6.94 8.50 -0.45
C LYS A 173 -5.62 8.71 -1.21
N ASN A 174 -4.79 7.67 -1.29
CA ASN A 174 -3.42 7.65 -1.78
C ASN A 174 -2.54 8.61 -0.96
N ASP A 175 -2.70 8.56 0.36
CA ASP A 175 -1.92 9.34 1.33
C ASP A 175 -0.67 8.61 1.82
N GLY A 176 -0.36 7.43 1.26
CA GLY A 176 0.74 6.57 1.70
C GLY A 176 0.43 5.74 2.96
N TYR A 177 -0.74 5.93 3.57
CA TYR A 177 -1.13 5.34 4.86
C TYR A 177 -2.53 4.71 4.82
N ASP A 178 -3.15 4.53 3.65
CA ASP A 178 -4.47 3.91 3.52
C ASP A 178 -4.53 2.51 4.13
N ALA A 179 -3.54 1.65 3.86
CA ALA A 179 -3.46 0.33 4.47
C ALA A 179 -3.31 0.42 6.01
N SER A 180 -2.66 1.46 6.53
CA SER A 180 -2.47 1.67 7.96
C SER A 180 -3.77 1.98 8.71
N LYS A 181 -4.83 2.38 7.99
CA LYS A 181 -6.17 2.56 8.58
C LYS A 181 -6.75 1.25 9.13
N ILE A 182 -6.22 0.08 8.74
CA ILE A 182 -6.56 -1.22 9.35
C ILE A 182 -6.29 -1.26 10.87
N LEU A 183 -5.36 -0.44 11.36
CA LEU A 183 -5.02 -0.35 12.78
C LEU A 183 -6.03 0.46 13.60
N ASN A 184 -6.97 1.14 12.94
CA ASN A 184 -8.02 1.89 13.61
C ASN A 184 -9.13 0.94 14.08
N LYS A 185 -8.99 0.41 15.31
CA LYS A 185 -9.98 -0.50 15.91
C LYS A 185 -11.38 0.10 15.98
N LYS A 186 -11.49 1.40 16.27
CA LYS A 186 -12.79 2.09 16.34
C LYS A 186 -13.50 2.06 14.98
N LEU A 187 -12.76 2.34 13.89
CA LEU A 187 -13.30 2.22 12.53
C LEU A 187 -13.78 0.80 12.24
N LEU A 188 -12.98 -0.23 12.57
CA LEU A 188 -13.37 -1.61 12.31
C LEU A 188 -14.61 -2.03 13.12
N GLN A 189 -14.70 -1.61 14.38
CA GLN A 189 -15.87 -1.87 15.24
C GLN A 189 -17.12 -1.16 14.73
N GLU A 190 -17.01 0.10 14.30
CA GLU A 190 -18.10 0.84 13.66
C GLU A 190 -18.60 0.10 12.42
N PHE A 191 -17.70 -0.35 11.54
CA PHE A 191 -18.06 -1.15 10.37
C PHE A 191 -18.68 -2.49 10.73
N LYS A 192 -18.14 -3.20 11.73
CA LYS A 192 -18.69 -4.48 12.19
C LYS A 192 -20.13 -4.32 12.69
N SER A 193 -20.47 -3.19 13.31
CA SER A 193 -21.82 -2.92 13.82
C SER A 193 -22.88 -2.68 12.73
N GLN A 194 -22.46 -2.28 11.51
CA GLN A 194 -23.35 -2.00 10.38
C GLN A 194 -23.36 -3.10 9.31
N ILE A 195 -22.35 -3.96 9.30
CA ILE A 195 -22.23 -5.06 8.35
C ILE A 195 -23.26 -6.15 8.67
N THR A 196 -23.91 -6.66 7.63
CA THR A 196 -25.03 -7.60 7.76
C THR A 196 -24.64 -9.05 7.47
N GLY A 197 -23.66 -9.26 6.59
CA GLY A 197 -23.02 -10.55 6.32
C GLY A 197 -21.70 -10.70 7.06
N GLU A 198 -20.74 -11.34 6.40
CA GLU A 198 -19.38 -11.49 6.93
C GLU A 198 -18.52 -10.27 6.60
N MET A 199 -17.88 -9.70 7.63
CA MET A 199 -16.94 -8.60 7.47
C MET A 199 -15.57 -9.12 7.05
N MET A 200 -15.19 -8.82 5.81
CA MET A 200 -13.83 -9.03 5.32
C MET A 200 -13.07 -7.71 5.27
N VAL A 201 -11.82 -7.71 5.70
CA VAL A 201 -10.91 -6.56 5.70
C VAL A 201 -9.68 -6.92 4.90
N CYS A 202 -9.21 -6.04 4.03
CA CYS A 202 -8.13 -6.36 3.11
C CYS A 202 -7.17 -5.19 2.91
N VAL A 203 -5.89 -5.51 2.80
CA VAL A 203 -4.81 -4.54 2.53
C VAL A 203 -3.91 -5.09 1.43
N PRO A 204 -4.33 -5.05 0.15
CA PRO A 204 -3.56 -5.62 -0.95
C PRO A 204 -2.22 -4.92 -1.19
N HIS A 205 -2.18 -3.61 -0.93
CA HIS A 205 -1.00 -2.76 -1.06
C HIS A 205 -1.10 -1.54 -0.14
N GLY A 206 -0.03 -0.76 -0.03
CA GLY A 206 0.05 0.41 0.88
C GLY A 206 -1.08 1.44 0.76
N ASP A 207 -1.57 1.69 -0.45
CA ASP A 207 -2.59 2.72 -0.74
C ASP A 207 -4.04 2.20 -0.85
N LEU A 208 -4.35 1.08 -0.21
CA LEU A 208 -5.72 0.57 -0.17
C LEU A 208 -6.01 -0.19 1.12
N LEU A 209 -7.02 0.28 1.85
CA LEU A 209 -7.81 -0.53 2.77
C LEU A 209 -9.17 -0.80 2.11
N LEU A 210 -9.55 -2.06 2.03
CA LEU A 210 -10.87 -2.51 1.57
C LEU A 210 -11.59 -3.17 2.73
N ILE A 211 -12.83 -2.76 3.00
CA ILE A 211 -13.75 -3.47 3.89
C ILE A 211 -14.90 -4.00 3.02
N ALA A 212 -15.31 -5.25 3.20
CA ALA A 212 -16.39 -5.85 2.45
C ALA A 212 -17.43 -6.46 3.39
N ASP A 213 -18.70 -6.22 3.07
CA ASP A 213 -19.87 -6.92 3.59
C ASP A 213 -20.23 -8.06 2.62
N ILE A 214 -19.80 -9.28 2.95
CA ILE A 214 -20.03 -10.47 2.12
C ILE A 214 -21.31 -11.17 2.60
N GLN A 215 -22.35 -11.10 1.79
CA GLN A 215 -23.68 -11.63 2.11
C GLN A 215 -24.00 -12.93 1.37
N ASN A 216 -23.18 -13.33 0.38
CA ASN A 216 -23.38 -14.55 -0.39
C ASN A 216 -22.07 -15.15 -0.94
N GLU A 217 -22.14 -16.40 -1.40
CA GLU A 217 -20.97 -17.13 -1.94
C GLU A 217 -20.27 -16.38 -3.09
N THR A 218 -21.03 -15.72 -3.96
CA THR A 218 -20.47 -14.95 -5.08
C THR A 218 -19.62 -13.77 -4.61
N GLY A 219 -19.91 -13.22 -3.43
CA GLY A 219 -19.10 -12.16 -2.84
C GLY A 219 -17.66 -12.58 -2.56
N TYR A 220 -17.44 -13.82 -2.13
CA TYR A 220 -16.09 -14.34 -1.90
C TYR A 220 -15.32 -14.47 -3.22
N ASP A 221 -15.95 -14.99 -4.29
CA ASP A 221 -15.31 -15.11 -5.60
C ASP A 221 -14.90 -13.72 -6.14
N VAL A 222 -15.79 -12.72 -6.01
CA VAL A 222 -15.51 -11.33 -6.40
C VAL A 222 -14.36 -10.75 -5.58
N LEU A 223 -14.39 -10.93 -4.26
CA LEU A 223 -13.36 -10.44 -3.36
C LEU A 223 -11.99 -11.06 -3.69
N ALA A 224 -11.93 -12.37 -3.90
CA ALA A 224 -10.70 -13.08 -4.24
C ALA A 224 -10.09 -12.55 -5.55
N GLN A 225 -10.91 -12.40 -6.60
CA GLN A 225 -10.45 -11.87 -7.88
C GLN A 225 -9.96 -10.42 -7.74
N MET A 226 -10.71 -9.59 -7.01
CA MET A 226 -10.39 -8.19 -6.76
C MET A 226 -9.07 -8.06 -6.00
N MET A 227 -8.85 -8.90 -4.98
CA MET A 227 -7.63 -8.91 -4.19
C MET A 227 -6.40 -9.31 -4.99
N MET A 228 -6.49 -10.34 -5.82
CA MET A 228 -5.40 -10.72 -6.73
C MET A 228 -5.06 -9.58 -7.69
N GLN A 229 -6.07 -8.90 -8.23
CA GLN A 229 -5.87 -7.78 -9.15
C GLN A 229 -5.21 -6.58 -8.46
N PHE A 230 -5.68 -6.17 -7.28
CA PHE A 230 -5.07 -5.05 -6.57
C PHE A 230 -3.66 -5.38 -6.10
N PHE A 231 -3.43 -6.57 -5.54
CA PHE A 231 -2.10 -7.02 -5.13
C PHE A 231 -1.10 -6.98 -6.30
N ALA A 232 -1.47 -7.54 -7.45
CA ALA A 232 -0.59 -7.60 -8.62
C ALA A 232 -0.27 -6.22 -9.22
N ASN A 233 -1.19 -5.27 -9.10
CA ASN A 233 -1.03 -3.92 -9.66
C ASN A 233 -0.51 -2.90 -8.65
N GLY A 234 -0.47 -3.20 -7.36
CA GLY A 234 0.02 -2.30 -6.31
C GLY A 234 1.50 -1.96 -6.51
N LEU A 235 1.89 -0.70 -6.25
CA LEU A 235 3.32 -0.32 -6.26
C LEU A 235 4.08 -0.98 -5.11
N ILE A 236 3.42 -1.09 -3.96
CA ILE A 236 3.97 -1.68 -2.73
C ILE A 236 3.00 -2.79 -2.27
N PRO A 237 3.07 -3.99 -2.84
CA PRO A 237 2.18 -5.10 -2.47
C PRO A 237 2.41 -5.54 -1.02
N ILE A 238 1.32 -5.93 -0.34
CA ILE A 238 1.34 -6.40 1.05
C ILE A 238 0.92 -7.88 1.09
N THR A 239 -0.36 -8.20 0.91
CA THR A 239 -0.86 -9.58 0.87
C THR A 239 -2.02 -9.70 -0.10
N SER A 240 -2.17 -10.85 -0.73
CA SER A 240 -3.33 -11.15 -1.55
C SER A 240 -4.46 -11.82 -0.76
N LEU A 241 -4.22 -12.15 0.51
CA LEU A 241 -5.23 -12.69 1.42
C LEU A 241 -6.17 -11.61 1.93
N SER A 242 -7.37 -12.05 2.30
CA SER A 242 -8.34 -11.24 3.04
C SER A 242 -8.28 -11.61 4.52
N PHE A 243 -8.73 -10.72 5.40
CA PHE A 243 -8.86 -10.98 6.82
C PHE A 243 -10.34 -11.03 7.19
N GLN A 244 -10.80 -12.11 7.79
CA GLN A 244 -12.09 -12.12 8.47
C GLN A 244 -11.94 -11.31 9.77
N TYR A 245 -12.88 -10.39 10.00
CA TYR A 245 -12.93 -9.60 11.23
C TYR A 245 -14.02 -10.11 12.17
N GLU A 246 -13.60 -10.65 13.31
CA GLU A 246 -14.47 -11.20 14.34
C GLU A 246 -13.85 -11.02 15.72
N ASN A 247 -14.65 -10.62 16.73
CA ASN A 247 -14.19 -10.39 18.11
C ASN A 247 -12.91 -9.53 18.23
N ASP A 248 -12.83 -8.43 17.48
CA ASP A 248 -11.65 -7.55 17.39
C ASP A 248 -10.34 -8.23 16.92
N GLN A 249 -10.47 -9.36 16.22
CA GLN A 249 -9.35 -10.10 15.63
C GLN A 249 -9.44 -10.12 14.10
N LEU A 250 -8.27 -10.04 13.46
CA LEU A 250 -8.10 -10.16 12.01
C LEU A 250 -7.48 -11.53 11.71
N THR A 251 -8.31 -12.46 11.24
CA THR A 251 -7.86 -13.82 10.90
C THR A 251 -7.66 -13.92 9.39
N PRO A 252 -6.44 -14.25 8.90
CA PRO A 252 -6.22 -14.43 7.47
C PRO A 252 -7.08 -15.58 6.93
N VAL A 253 -7.75 -15.33 5.81
CA VAL A 253 -8.57 -16.32 5.11
C VAL A 253 -8.11 -16.38 3.66
N PHE A 254 -7.82 -17.60 3.22
CA PHE A 254 -7.62 -17.88 1.80
C PHE A 254 -8.96 -18.24 1.16
N ILE A 255 -9.38 -17.43 0.21
CA ILE A 255 -10.60 -17.68 -0.56
C ILE A 255 -10.21 -18.38 -1.86
N LEU A 256 -10.61 -19.65 -2.00
CA LEU A 256 -10.44 -20.38 -3.24
C LEU A 256 -11.48 -19.90 -4.25
N GLY A 257 -11.08 -19.06 -5.19
CA GLY A 257 -11.97 -18.65 -6.28
C GLY A 257 -12.44 -19.87 -7.05
N LYS A 258 -13.75 -20.12 -7.11
CA LYS A 258 -14.28 -21.16 -7.98
C LYS A 258 -14.03 -20.69 -9.41
N ASN A 259 -13.18 -21.42 -10.13
CA ASN A 259 -12.95 -21.23 -11.56
C ASN A 259 -14.18 -21.70 -12.35
N ASN A 260 -15.34 -21.11 -12.07
CA ASN A 260 -16.58 -21.45 -12.75
C ASN A 260 -16.49 -20.88 -14.16
N ALA A 261 -16.33 -21.79 -15.12
CA ALA A 261 -16.34 -21.54 -16.56
C ALA A 261 -17.71 -21.07 -17.09
N LYS A 262 -18.39 -20.18 -16.37
CA LYS A 262 -19.50 -19.34 -16.83
C LYS A 262 -19.29 -17.93 -16.28
N ARG A 263 -18.35 -17.20 -16.88
CA ARG A 263 -18.22 -15.76 -16.70
C ARG A 263 -19.57 -15.13 -17.04
N ASP A 264 -20.25 -14.55 -16.06
CA ASP A 264 -21.40 -13.70 -16.31
C ASP A 264 -20.91 -12.43 -17.01
N LYS A 265 -20.92 -12.48 -18.35
CA LYS A 265 -20.43 -11.39 -19.22
C LYS A 265 -21.09 -10.06 -18.86
N ALA A 266 -22.33 -10.08 -18.38
CA ALA A 266 -23.06 -8.88 -17.98
C ALA A 266 -22.47 -8.21 -16.73
N ALA A 267 -21.91 -8.98 -15.78
CA ALA A 267 -21.27 -8.42 -14.59
C ALA A 267 -19.92 -7.77 -14.94
N ILE A 268 -19.14 -8.41 -15.81
CA ILE A 268 -17.84 -7.87 -16.30
C ILE A 268 -18.08 -6.60 -17.11
N GLU A 269 -19.08 -6.59 -18.00
CA GLU A 269 -19.44 -5.41 -18.79
C GLU A 269 -19.93 -4.25 -17.90
N ARG A 270 -20.65 -4.53 -16.80
CA ARG A 270 -21.04 -3.50 -15.82
C ARG A 270 -19.86 -2.93 -15.07
N ILE A 271 -18.92 -3.77 -14.62
CA ILE A 271 -17.71 -3.32 -13.92
C ILE A 271 -16.82 -2.49 -14.86
N GLU A 272 -16.64 -2.91 -16.11
CA GLU A 272 -15.91 -2.13 -17.11
C GLU A 272 -16.62 -0.83 -17.47
N ALA A 273 -17.96 -0.82 -17.57
CA ALA A 273 -18.73 0.39 -17.83
C ALA A 273 -18.63 1.39 -16.66
N ASN A 274 -18.70 0.91 -15.42
CA ASN A 274 -18.54 1.74 -14.22
C ASN A 274 -17.11 2.29 -14.11
N ARG A 275 -16.09 1.48 -14.41
CA ARG A 275 -14.70 1.94 -14.50
C ARG A 275 -14.54 3.05 -15.54
N LYS A 276 -15.10 2.89 -16.74
CA LYS A 276 -15.05 3.91 -17.81
C LYS A 276 -15.76 5.20 -17.41
N ARG A 277 -16.91 5.12 -16.72
CA ARG A 277 -17.61 6.29 -16.17
C ARG A 277 -16.74 7.01 -15.13
N PHE A 278 -16.11 6.26 -14.24
CA PHE A 278 -15.24 6.82 -13.20
C PHE A 278 -13.99 7.49 -13.78
N GLU A 279 -13.42 6.92 -14.84
CA GLU A 279 -12.29 7.51 -15.58
C GLU A 279 -12.69 8.79 -16.33
N ALA A 280 -13.89 8.83 -16.92
CA ALA A 280 -14.43 10.02 -17.61
C ALA A 280 -14.75 11.17 -16.63
N GLU A 281 -15.31 10.86 -15.46
CA GLU A 281 -15.58 11.86 -14.41
C GLU A 281 -14.30 12.48 -13.85
N LYS A 282 -13.19 11.72 -13.83
CA LYS A 282 -11.86 12.23 -13.45
C LYS A 282 -11.27 13.18 -14.49
N GLN A 283 -11.54 12.96 -15.77
CA GLN A 283 -11.05 13.82 -16.86
C GLN A 283 -11.80 15.16 -16.90
N ASN A 284 -13.11 15.16 -16.63
CA ASN A 284 -13.92 16.39 -16.64
C ASN A 284 -13.71 17.30 -15.41
N LYS A 285 -13.05 16.82 -14.34
CA LYS A 285 -12.68 17.65 -13.18
C LYS A 285 -11.32 18.33 -13.31
N ASN A 286 -10.56 18.04 -14.37
CA ASN A 286 -9.23 18.58 -14.63
C ASN A 286 -9.18 19.48 -15.89
N GLN A 287 -10.34 19.92 -16.40
CA GLN A 287 -10.48 21.00 -17.37
C GLN A 287 -11.06 22.23 -16.66
#